data_AF-A0A353PUH3-F1
#
_entry.id   AF-A0A353PUH3-F1
#
_cell.length_a   1.000
_cell.length_b   1.000
_cell.length_c   1.000
_cell.angle_alpha   90.00
_cell.angle_beta   90.00
_cell.angle_gamma   90.00
#
_symmetry.space_group_name_H-M   'P 1'
#
loop_
_entity.id
_entity.type
_entity.pdbx_description
1 polymer ?
#
loop_
_entity_poly.entity_id
_entity_poly.type
_entity_poly.pdbx_seq_one_letter_code
_entity_poly.pdbx_strand_id
1 'polypeptide(L)' 'MAALTFTNDNFEAEVLKSDKPVLVDFWAPWCGPCRMVGPIVEEIAKEAT' A
#
# COMPACT_ATOMS: atom_id res chain seq x y z
N MET A 1 -2.92 7.04 -9.22
CA MET A 1 -2.46 7.72 -7.98
C MET A 1 -1.38 6.85 -7.39
N ALA A 2 -0.27 7.44 -6.94
CA ALA A 2 0.88 6.67 -6.45
C ALA A 2 0.59 6.07 -5.07
N ALA A 3 1.16 4.91 -4.77
CA ALA A 3 1.08 4.29 -3.45
C ALA A 3 1.54 5.27 -2.36
N LEU A 4 0.70 5.47 -1.34
CA LEU A 4 1.07 6.25 -0.14
C LEU A 4 2.11 5.45 0.66
N THR A 5 3.18 6.12 1.09
CA THR A 5 4.22 5.47 1.90
C THR A 5 3.85 5.59 3.38
N PHE A 6 3.70 4.44 4.03
CA PHE A 6 3.43 4.38 5.46
C PHE A 6 4.70 4.07 6.23
N THR A 7 4.90 4.79 7.33
CA THR A 7 5.93 4.56 8.33
C THR A 7 5.26 4.31 9.68
N ASN A 8 6.04 3.92 10.70
CA ASN A 8 5.51 3.76 12.05
C ASN A 8 4.81 5.03 12.58
N ASP A 9 5.26 6.20 12.13
CA ASP A 9 4.76 7.49 12.62
C ASP A 9 3.36 7.82 12.10
N ASN A 10 2.98 7.32 10.92
CA ASN A 10 1.68 7.63 10.30
C ASN A 10 0.74 6.42 10.20
N PHE A 11 1.21 5.20 10.46
CA PHE A 11 0.41 3.99 10.30
C PHE A 11 -0.86 3.99 11.16
N GLU A 12 -0.79 4.48 12.41
CA GLU A 12 -1.97 4.53 13.28
C GLU A 12 -3.05 5.47 12.74
N ALA A 13 -2.65 6.67 12.29
CA ALA A 13 -3.58 7.68 11.82
C ALA A 13 -4.17 7.32 10.45
N GLU A 14 -3.33 6.88 9.52
CA GLU A 14 -3.72 6.71 8.11
C GLU A 14 -4.26 5.31 7.80
N VAL A 15 -3.86 4.27 8.55
CA VAL A 15 -4.27 2.88 8.31
C VAL A 15 -5.25 2.41 9.38
N LEU A 16 -4.88 2.48 10.66
CA LEU A 16 -5.68 1.89 11.73
C LEU A 16 -6.96 2.69 12.05
N LYS A 17 -6.93 4.01 11.84
CA LYS A 17 -8.08 4.92 12.05
C LYS A 17 -8.80 5.29 10.75
N SER A 18 -8.51 4.61 9.65
CA SER A 18 -9.16 4.88 8.36
C SER A 18 -10.66 4.58 8.43
N ASP A 19 -11.46 5.45 7.80
CA ASP A 19 -12.89 5.28 7.59
C ASP A 19 -13.21 4.35 6.41
N LYS A 20 -12.18 3.94 5.66
CA LYS A 20 -12.27 3.05 4.50
C LYS A 20 -11.38 1.81 4.69
N PRO A 21 -11.67 0.69 4.01
CA PRO A 21 -10.75 -0.44 3.94
C PRO A 21 -9.41 0.00 3.34
N VAL A 22 -8.30 -0.36 4.00
CA VAL A 22 -6.94 -0.07 3.54
C VAL A 22 -6.24 -1.38 3.17
N LEU A 23 -5.74 -1.46 1.94
CA LEU A 23 -4.84 -2.53 1.49
C LEU A 23 -3.40 -2.05 1.66
N VAL A 24 -2.61 -2.80 2.44
CA VAL A 24 -1.20 -2.49 2.70
C VAL A 24 -0.29 -3.52 2.03
N ASP A 25 0.59 -3.06 1.15
CA ASP A 25 1.65 -3.88 0.55
C ASP A 25 2.92 -3.84 1.41
N PHE A 26 3.15 -4.90 2.19
CA PHE A 26 4.39 -5.09 2.93
C PHE A 26 5.45 -5.71 2.01
N TRP A 27 6.27 -4.84 1.42
CA TRP A 27 7.29 -5.24 0.45
C TRP A 27 8.70 -4.87 0.89
N ALA A 28 9.69 -5.35 0.14
CA ALA A 28 11.08 -4.94 0.27
C ALA A 28 11.78 -4.90 -1.11
N PRO A 29 12.82 -4.07 -1.30
CA PRO A 29 13.53 -3.95 -2.58
C PRO A 29 14.16 -5.26 -3.08
N TRP A 30 14.49 -6.16 -2.16
CA TRP A 30 15.08 -7.46 -2.42
C TRP A 30 14.05 -8.60 -2.51
N CYS A 31 12.76 -8.32 -2.30
CA CYS A 31 11.69 -9.31 -2.43
C CYS A 31 11.28 -9.44 -3.91
N GLY A 32 11.83 -10.44 -4.60
CA GLY A 32 11.49 -10.75 -6.00
C GLY A 32 9.99 -10.90 -6.26
N PRO A 33 9.26 -11.74 -5.49
CA PRO A 33 7.81 -11.87 -5.64
C PRO A 33 7.04 -10.57 -5.42
N CYS A 34 7.39 -9.79 -4.39
CA CYS A 34 6.72 -8.52 -4.09
C CYS A 34 6.85 -7.52 -5.23
N ARG A 35 8.03 -7.43 -5.85
CA ARG A 35 8.25 -6.55 -7.02
C ARG A 35 7.40 -6.91 -8.24
N MET A 36 7.04 -8.18 -8.40
CA MET A 36 6.11 -8.59 -9.48
C MET A 36 4.67 -8.21 -9.16
N VAL A 37 4.29 -8.20 -7.89
CA VAL A 37 2.94 -7.86 -7.42
C VAL A 37 2.72 -6.34 -7.33
N GLY A 38 3.78 -5.55 -7.10
CA GLY A 38 3.71 -4.09 -6.98
C GLY A 38 2.88 -3.39 -8.06
N PRO A 39 3.11 -3.64 -9.37
CA PRO A 39 2.29 -3.05 -10.44
C PRO A 39 0.80 -3.39 -10.34
N ILE A 40 0.46 -4.58 -9.86
CA ILE A 40 -0.94 -5.00 -9.68
C ILE A 40 -1.58 -4.20 -8.54
N VAL A 41 -0.85 -3.99 -7.44
CA VAL A 41 -1.32 -3.16 -6.32
C VAL A 41 -1.52 -1.71 -6.77
N GLU A 42 -0.62 -1.18 -7.62
CA GLU A 42 -0.76 0.17 -8.19
C GLU A 42 -1.98 0.31 -9.10
N GLU A 43 -2.31 -0.70 -9.91
CA GLU A 43 -3.53 -0.68 -10.73
C GLU A 43 -4.79 -0.76 -9.86
N ILE A 44 -4.84 -1.65 -8.85
CA ILE A 44 -5.96 -1.74 -7.91
C ILE A 44 -6.18 -0.39 -7.20
N ALA A 45 -5.12 0.29 -6.80
CA ALA A 45 -5.21 1.61 -6.17
C ALA A 45 -5.79 2.70 -7.09
N LYS A 46 -5.69 2.56 -8.41
CA LYS A 46 -6.34 3.47 -9.38
C LYS A 46 -7.81 3.14 -9.58
N GLU A 47 -8.17 1.85 -9.58
CA GLU A 47 -9.53 1.38 -9.81
C GLU A 47 -10.43 1.56 -8.58
N ALA A 48 -9.88 1.39 -7.37
CA ALA A 48 -10.63 1.39 -6.12
C ALA A 48 -10.77 2.79 -5.46
N THR A 49 -10.83 3.86 -6.26
CA THR A 49 -10.98 5.25 -5.76
C THR A 49 -12.42 5.59 -5.42
#